data_AF-A0A1W1CYC6-F1
#
_entry.id   AF-A0A1W1CYC6-F1
#
_cell.length_a   1.000
_cell.length_b   1.000
_cell.length_c   1.000
_cell.angle_alpha   90.00
_cell.angle_beta   90.00
_cell.angle_gamma   90.00
#
_symmetry.space_group_name_H-M   'P 1'
#
loop_
_entity.id
_entity.type
_entity.pdbx_description
1 polymer ?
#
loop_
_entity_poly.entity_id
_entity_poly.type
_entity_poly.pdbx_seq_one_letter_code
_entity_poly.pdbx_strand_id
1 'polypeptide(L)'
;MIAGMYEQDFMAYMIFGLILNFLFSILFGLYLSKNIGMKEMMESKGEKQQPLFVSLSLFIPYAKMLVTLYRVTILQIYFLNKGYSHKEFWIYMTNDREKNH
;
A
#
# COMPACT_ATOMS: atom_id res chain seq x y z
N MET A 1 -8.98 -39.15 2.76
CA MET A 1 -9.60 -37.87 2.40
C MET A 1 -9.33 -36.87 3.51
N ILE A 2 -8.08 -36.40 3.63
CA ILE A 2 -7.60 -35.44 4.66
C ILE A 2 -6.50 -34.52 4.06
N ALA A 3 -5.75 -34.99 3.05
CA ALA A 3 -4.79 -34.17 2.31
C ALA A 3 -5.45 -33.04 1.49
N GLY A 4 -6.59 -33.30 0.84
CA GLY A 4 -7.30 -32.29 0.04
C GLY A 4 -7.95 -31.16 0.87
N MET A 5 -8.33 -31.43 2.13
CA MET A 5 -8.88 -30.38 3.02
C MET A 5 -7.81 -29.35 3.38
N TYR A 6 -6.60 -29.79 3.72
CA TYR A 6 -5.48 -28.90 4.04
C TYR A 6 -5.03 -28.06 2.85
N GLU A 7 -5.00 -28.64 1.66
CA GLU A 7 -4.66 -27.92 0.42
C GLU A 7 -5.75 -26.92 0.04
N GLN A 8 -7.03 -27.29 0.20
CA GLN A 8 -8.16 -26.40 -0.05
C GLN A 8 -8.21 -25.23 0.93
N ASP A 9 -8.02 -25.48 2.23
CA ASP A 9 -7.96 -24.44 3.26
C ASP A 9 -6.76 -23.51 3.03
N PHE A 10 -5.59 -24.07 2.71
CA PHE A 10 -4.41 -23.29 2.34
C PHE A 10 -4.66 -22.38 1.12
N MET A 11 -5.28 -22.90 0.06
CA MET A 11 -5.64 -22.11 -1.12
C MET A 11 -6.68 -21.03 -0.80
N ALA A 12 -7.65 -21.33 0.07
CA ALA A 12 -8.64 -20.35 0.54
C ALA A 12 -7.97 -19.20 1.30
N TYR A 13 -7.01 -19.48 2.18
CA TYR A 13 -6.21 -18.46 2.84
C TYR A 13 -5.47 -17.59 1.82
N MET A 14 -4.72 -18.20 0.90
CA MET A 14 -3.96 -17.49 -0.14
C MET A 14 -4.85 -16.56 -0.98
N ILE A 15 -6.01 -17.04 -1.42
CA ILE A 15 -6.99 -16.24 -2.18
C ILE A 15 -7.56 -15.11 -1.33
N PHE A 16 -7.92 -15.40 -0.08
CA PHE A 16 -8.43 -14.39 0.85
C PHE A 16 -7.39 -13.29 1.11
N GLY A 17 -6.11 -13.65 1.28
CA GLY A 17 -5.00 -12.73 1.41
C GLY A 17 -4.81 -11.83 0.19
N LEU A 18 -4.98 -12.37 -1.01
CA LEU A 18 -4.97 -11.61 -2.26
C LEU A 18 -6.15 -10.64 -2.35
N ILE A 19 -7.37 -11.10 -2.05
CA ILE A 19 -8.58 -10.26 -2.07
C ILE A 19 -8.46 -9.10 -1.08
N LEU A 20 -8.05 -9.37 0.16
CA LEU A 20 -7.83 -8.33 1.17
C LEU A 20 -6.79 -7.30 0.74
N ASN A 21 -5.72 -7.74 0.07
CA ASN A 21 -4.70 -6.83 -0.46
C ASN A 21 -5.30 -5.82 -1.45
N PHE A 22 -6.09 -6.32 -2.40
CA PHE A 22 -6.78 -5.46 -3.36
C PHE A 22 -7.76 -4.52 -2.66
N LEU A 23 -8.56 -5.05 -1.71
CA LEU A 23 -9.53 -4.27 -0.95
C LEU A 23 -8.85 -3.10 -0.20
N PHE A 24 -7.80 -3.39 0.58
CA PHE A 24 -7.08 -2.37 1.33
C PHE A 24 -6.36 -1.37 0.42
N SER A 25 -5.78 -1.83 -0.70
CA SER A 25 -5.12 -0.94 -1.65
C SER A 25 -6.11 0.04 -2.28
N ILE A 26 -7.32 -0.43 -2.63
CA ILE A 26 -8.37 0.42 -3.20
C ILE A 26 -8.90 1.39 -2.13
N LEU A 27 -9.23 0.90 -0.94
CA LEU A 27 -9.71 1.73 0.17
C LEU A 27 -8.71 2.83 0.53
N PHE A 28 -7.42 2.51 0.56
CA PHE A 28 -6.37 3.48 0.82
C PHE A 28 -6.26 4.54 -0.29
N GLY A 29 -6.34 4.12 -1.55
CA GLY A 29 -6.36 5.04 -2.69
C GLY A 29 -7.56 5.97 -2.67
N LEU A 30 -8.76 5.44 -2.37
CA LEU A 30 -9.99 6.24 -2.21
C LEU A 30 -9.90 7.20 -1.03
N TYR A 31 -9.35 6.75 0.10
CA TYR A 31 -9.12 7.60 1.26
C TYR A 31 -8.21 8.78 0.93
N LEU A 32 -7.08 8.54 0.27
CA LEU A 32 -6.18 9.62 -0.16
C LEU A 32 -6.85 10.55 -1.18
N SER A 33 -7.54 10.00 -2.17
CA SER A 33 -8.25 10.77 -3.20
C SER A 33 -9.32 11.68 -2.62
N LYS A 34 -10.06 11.21 -1.61
CA LYS A 34 -11.07 12.01 -0.92
C LYS A 34 -10.47 13.17 -0.09
N ASN A 35 -9.29 12.97 0.50
CA ASN A 35 -8.67 13.99 1.37
C ASN A 35 -7.76 14.98 0.61
N ILE A 36 -7.21 14.60 -0.54
CA ILE A 36 -6.32 15.45 -1.35
C ILE A 36 -7.04 16.04 -2.56
N GLY A 37 -7.95 15.28 -3.17
CA GLY A 37 -8.53 15.56 -4.47
C GLY A 37 -7.78 14.84 -5.60
N MET A 38 -8.52 14.17 -6.48
CA MET A 38 -7.96 13.33 -7.54
C MET A 38 -7.09 14.13 -8.54
N LYS A 39 -7.47 15.38 -8.84
CA LYS A 39 -6.71 16.28 -9.71
C LYS A 39 -5.35 16.64 -9.09
N GLU A 40 -5.34 17.01 -7.82
CA GLU A 40 -4.10 17.33 -7.10
C GLU A 40 -3.20 16.11 -6.92
N MET A 41 -3.75 14.90 -6.74
CA MET A 41 -2.95 13.68 -6.69
C MET A 41 -2.23 13.41 -8.01
N MET A 42 -2.87 13.66 -9.15
CA MET A 42 -2.25 13.46 -10.46
C MET A 42 -1.17 14.49 -10.74
N GLU A 43 -1.39 15.76 -10.37
CA GLU A 43 -0.42 16.85 -10.56
C GLU A 43 0.78 16.74 -9.63
N SER A 44 0.60 16.22 -8.41
CA SER A 44 1.68 16.07 -7.41
C SER A 44 2.39 14.73 -7.43
N LYS A 45 2.00 13.80 -8.33
CA LYS A 45 2.62 12.49 -8.47
C LYS A 45 3.98 12.64 -9.15
N GLY A 46 5.07 12.42 -8.40
CA GLY A 46 6.43 12.40 -8.94
C GLY A 46 6.72 11.18 -9.84
N GLU A 47 7.83 11.24 -10.60
CA GLU A 47 8.33 10.17 -11.46
C GLU A 47 9.09 9.06 -10.70
N LYS A 48 8.64 8.70 -9.50
CA LYS A 48 9.27 7.59 -8.77
C LYS A 48 8.94 6.26 -9.43
N GLN A 49 9.96 5.64 -10.04
CA GLN A 49 9.85 4.27 -10.51
C GLN A 49 9.59 3.35 -9.32
N GLN A 50 8.59 2.49 -9.46
CA GLN A 50 8.18 1.59 -8.39
C GLN A 50 9.37 0.70 -8.01
N PRO A 51 9.85 0.68 -6.75
CA PRO A 51 11.04 -0.08 -6.41
C PRO A 51 10.85 -1.56 -6.73
N LEU A 52 11.86 -2.19 -7.35
CA LEU A 52 11.79 -3.60 -7.78
C LEU A 52 11.40 -4.56 -6.63
N PHE A 53 11.80 -4.25 -5.40
CA PHE A 53 11.40 -4.99 -4.20
C PHE A 53 9.88 -4.96 -3.93
N VAL A 54 9.21 -3.84 -4.22
CA VAL A 54 7.74 -3.73 -4.09
C VAL A 54 7.05 -4.53 -5.19
N SER A 55 7.63 -4.57 -6.39
CA SER A 55 7.13 -5.43 -7.48
C SER A 55 7.30 -6.91 -7.14
N LEU A 56 8.46 -7.31 -6.58
CA LEU A 56 8.70 -8.69 -6.16
C LEU A 56 7.75 -9.14 -5.04
N SER A 57 7.35 -8.22 -4.15
CA SER A 57 6.36 -8.50 -3.08
C SER A 57 4.95 -8.83 -3.60
N LEU A 58 4.63 -8.56 -4.86
CA LEU A 58 3.37 -9.00 -5.50
C LEU A 58 3.28 -10.52 -5.63
N PHE A 59 4.42 -11.21 -5.69
CA PHE A 59 4.46 -12.67 -5.86
C PHE A 59 4.33 -13.44 -4.54
N ILE A 60 4.46 -12.76 -3.39
CA ILE A 60 4.30 -13.35 -2.07
C ILE A 60 2.99 -12.83 -1.46
N PRO A 61 1.91 -13.65 -1.44
CA PRO A 61 0.69 -13.30 -0.74
C PRO A 61 0.98 -12.92 0.72
N TYR A 62 0.23 -11.95 1.24
CA TYR A 62 0.43 -11.30 2.55
C TYR A 62 1.68 -10.43 2.74
N ALA A 63 2.79 -10.63 2.01
CA ALA A 63 3.97 -9.76 2.15
C ALA A 63 3.65 -8.31 1.74
N LYS A 64 2.97 -8.13 0.61
CA LYS A 64 2.50 -6.83 0.16
C LYS A 64 1.47 -6.21 1.13
N MET A 65 0.70 -7.02 1.85
CA MET A 65 -0.23 -6.52 2.87
C MET A 65 0.51 -5.89 4.06
N LEU A 66 1.62 -6.49 4.51
CA LEU A 66 2.47 -5.87 5.55
C LEU A 66 3.03 -4.51 5.11
N VAL A 67 3.42 -4.39 3.83
CA VAL A 67 3.87 -3.11 3.26
C VAL A 67 2.73 -2.07 3.23
N THR A 68 1.51 -2.49 2.85
CA THR A 68 0.32 -1.61 2.87
C THR A 68 -0.02 -1.16 4.29
N LEU A 69 -0.01 -2.06 5.27
CA LEU A 69 -0.23 -1.73 6.67
C LEU A 69 0.83 -0.77 7.19
N TYR A 70 2.11 -1.02 6.91
CA TYR A 70 3.20 -0.10 7.23
C TYR A 70 2.98 1.31 6.66
N ARG A 71 2.54 1.42 5.40
CA ARG A 71 2.20 2.72 4.78
C ARG A 71 1.05 3.43 5.50
N VAL A 72 0.00 2.70 5.88
CA VAL A 72 -1.13 3.23 6.65
C VAL A 72 -0.66 3.69 8.03
N THR A 73 0.17 2.91 8.72
CA THR A 73 0.72 3.26 10.04
C THR A 73 1.57 4.51 9.98
N ILE A 74 2.44 4.67 8.98
CA ILE A 74 3.21 5.92 8.80
C ILE A 74 2.29 7.10 8.54
N LEU A 75 1.29 6.95 7.67
CA LEU A 75 0.34 8.02 7.42
C LEU A 75 -0.35 8.45 8.71
N GLN A 76 -0.89 7.52 9.48
CA GLN A 76 -1.66 7.84 10.68
C GLN A 76 -0.79 8.36 11.83
N ILE A 77 0.31 7.68 12.14
CA ILE A 77 1.13 7.98 13.31
C ILE A 77 2.14 9.10 13.04
N TYR A 78 2.74 9.12 11.85
CA TYR A 78 3.84 10.04 11.56
C TYR A 78 3.38 11.32 10.88
N PHE A 79 2.42 11.24 9.95
CA PHE A 79 1.92 12.42 9.24
C PHE A 79 0.75 13.07 9.98
N LEU A 80 -0.36 12.36 10.14
CA LEU A 80 -1.59 12.95 10.68
C LEU A 80 -1.42 13.39 12.14
N ASN A 81 -0.72 12.63 12.97
CA ASN A 81 -0.50 12.99 14.37
C ASN A 81 0.48 14.18 14.55
N LYS A 82 1.33 14.47 13.55
CA LYS A 82 2.19 15.66 13.54
C LYS A 82 1.53 16.88 12.87
N GLY A 83 0.29 16.75 12.39
CA GLY A 83 -0.42 17.82 11.68
C GLY A 83 -0.05 17.96 10.21
N TYR A 84 0.68 17.01 9.63
CA TYR A 84 0.96 17.00 8.19
C TYR A 84 -0.25 16.55 7.38
N SER A 85 -0.37 17.06 6.16
CA SER A 85 -1.48 16.76 5.26
C SER A 85 -1.29 15.43 4.51
N HIS A 86 -2.39 14.84 4.08
CA HIS A 86 -2.37 13.66 3.19
C HIS A 86 -1.59 13.92 1.90
N LYS A 87 -1.55 15.18 1.43
CA LYS A 87 -0.80 15.61 0.25
C LYS A 87 0.70 15.47 0.45
N GLU A 88 1.22 15.87 1.60
CA GLU A 88 2.65 15.72 1.92
C GLU A 88 3.05 14.24 2.02
N PHE A 89 2.16 13.40 2.54
CA PHE A 89 2.36 11.95 2.55
C PHE A 89 2.38 11.38 1.12
N TRP A 90 1.48 11.84 0.25
CA TRP A 90 1.46 11.43 -1.17
C TRP A 90 2.76 11.83 -1.89
N ILE A 91 3.23 13.05 -1.68
CA ILE A 91 4.50 13.56 -2.20
C ILE A 91 5.66 12.74 -1.64
N TYR A 92 5.66 12.42 -0.34
CA TYR A 92 6.68 11.57 0.28
C TYR A 92 6.74 10.15 -0.33
N MET A 93 5.58 9.58 -0.67
CA MET A 93 5.53 8.27 -1.31
C MET A 93 5.94 8.30 -2.78
N THR A 94 5.69 9.40 -3.50
CA THR A 94 5.81 9.48 -4.97
C THR A 94 7.00 10.27 -5.48
N ASN A 95 7.70 11.03 -4.64
CA ASN A 95 8.99 11.61 -4.98
C ASN A 95 10.12 10.76 -4.40
N ASP A 96 11.17 10.58 -5.19
CA ASP A 96 12.45 10.12 -4.66
C ASP A 96 13.04 11.25 -3.82
N ARG A 97 12.96 11.09 -2.50
CA ARG A 97 14.08 11.57 -1.69
C ARG A 97 15.23 10.63 -1.99
N GLU A 98 15.93 10.94 -3.07
CA GLU A 98 17.33 10.61 -3.21
C GLU A 98 17.96 10.92 -1.85
N LYS A 99 18.64 9.91 -1.30
CA LYS A 99 19.50 10.05 -0.13
C LYS A 99 20.36 11.29 -0.33
N ASN A 100 20.02 12.39 0.33
CA ASN A 100 20.97 13.42 0.65
C ASN A 100 21.26 13.31 2.14
N HIS A 101 22.14 12.36 2.46
CA HIS A 101 23.13 12.47 3.53
C HIS A 101 24.25 11.46 3.28
#